data_AF-A0A4D4MDA6-F1
#
_entry.id   AF-A0A4D4MDA6-F1
#
_cell.length_a   1.000
_cell.length_b   1.000
_cell.length_c   1.000
_cell.angle_alpha   90.00
_cell.angle_beta   90.00
_cell.angle_gamma   90.00
#
_symmetry.space_group_name_H-M   'P 1'
#
loop_
_entity.id
_entity.type
_entity.pdbx_description
1 polymer ?
#
loop_
_entity_poly.entity_id
_entity_poly.type
_entity_poly.pdbx_seq_one_letter_code
_entity_poly.pdbx_strand_id
1 'polypeptide(L)'
;MGRFTTSLASSTPTRRTLGLFVALLLAVAAAYTLTGGQNTGIPEGDALNGGMQSAGDVGYEHAQVGEEYWAGLPLPWNESGKDIQITRAKFTHVPKGLKVIEYRAFNGDDTDGNVLFARTDGKGSVGDLFKARNYAGHPMTVKAKTGSHVYYVARVKVTGPIHDNLSGCSYWYRQGSTEFQQQLDCSTIVRLGKPLKYEG
;
A
#
# COMPACT_ATOMS: atom_id res chain seq x y z
N MET A 1 16.90 66.85 49.68
CA MET A 1 18.25 67.46 49.67
C MET A 1 19.17 66.55 50.48
N GLY A 2 20.22 65.91 49.98
CA GLY A 2 20.87 66.01 48.67
C GLY A 2 21.44 64.65 48.21
N ARG A 3 21.70 64.58 46.90
CA ARG A 3 22.53 63.59 46.21
C ARG A 3 23.93 64.15 46.04
N PHE A 4 24.95 63.29 46.08
CA PHE A 4 26.28 63.40 45.46
C PHE A 4 26.93 61.99 45.60
N THR A 5 27.66 61.35 44.69
CA THR A 5 27.90 61.44 43.23
C THR A 5 28.67 60.17 42.82
N THR A 6 28.52 59.80 41.55
CA THR A 6 29.23 58.84 40.68
C THR A 6 30.77 58.73 40.79
N SER A 7 31.35 57.56 40.44
CA SER A 7 32.23 57.39 39.25
C SER A 7 32.67 55.92 39.01
N LEU A 8 32.72 55.52 37.73
CA LEU A 8 33.23 54.26 37.18
C LEU A 8 34.73 54.38 36.81
N ALA A 9 35.50 53.30 36.92
CA ALA A 9 36.63 53.06 36.02
C ALA A 9 36.97 51.56 35.89
N SER A 10 37.06 51.14 34.63
CA SER A 10 37.39 49.84 34.07
C SER A 10 38.88 49.48 34.21
N SER A 11 39.22 48.19 34.28
CA SER A 11 40.21 47.60 33.37
C SER A 11 40.18 46.06 33.40
N THR A 12 40.03 45.48 32.21
CA THR A 12 40.26 44.06 31.89
C THR A 12 41.62 43.95 31.18
N PRO A 13 42.41 42.89 31.39
CA PRO A 13 42.64 41.92 30.31
C PRO A 13 42.79 40.46 30.81
N THR A 14 42.09 39.46 30.26
CA THR A 14 42.42 38.64 29.07
C THR A 14 43.59 37.65 29.23
N ARG A 15 43.26 36.34 29.21
CA ARG A 15 43.92 35.16 28.57
C ARG A 15 43.82 33.92 29.49
N ARG A 16 42.90 32.98 29.26
CA ARG A 16 42.98 31.80 28.36
C ARG A 16 44.17 30.86 28.63
N THR A 17 43.88 29.69 29.21
CA THR A 17 44.30 28.32 28.78
C THR A 17 43.64 27.29 29.70
N LEU A 18 42.70 26.49 29.20
CA LEU A 18 42.86 25.09 28.75
C LEU A 18 43.30 24.11 29.86
N GLY A 19 42.37 23.29 30.31
CA GLY A 19 42.61 22.05 31.04
C GLY A 19 41.49 21.06 30.74
N LEU A 20 41.74 20.15 29.80
CA LEU A 20 40.83 19.08 29.38
C LEU A 20 40.52 18.14 30.55
N PHE A 21 39.24 17.79 30.74
CA PHE A 21 38.85 16.53 31.35
C PHE A 21 38.04 15.73 30.34
N VAL A 22 38.69 14.69 29.81
CA VAL A 22 38.10 13.64 28.99
C VAL A 22 37.78 12.47 29.92
N ALA A 23 36.51 12.06 29.96
CA ALA A 23 36.11 10.69 30.31
C ALA A 23 34.74 10.36 29.71
N LEU A 24 34.80 9.68 28.55
CA LEU A 24 33.84 8.72 27.99
C LEU A 24 33.28 7.78 29.09
N LEU A 25 32.08 7.19 29.08
CA LEU A 25 31.30 6.58 27.99
C LEU A 25 29.99 5.96 28.57
N LEU A 26 28.92 5.92 27.75
CA LEU A 26 27.91 4.86 27.56
C LEU A 26 26.45 5.35 27.55
N ALA A 27 25.99 5.58 26.32
CA ALA A 27 24.61 5.78 25.94
C ALA A 27 23.79 4.49 26.12
N VAL A 28 22.59 4.64 26.67
CA VAL A 28 21.46 3.73 26.42
C VAL A 28 20.31 4.60 25.90
N ALA A 29 20.41 4.99 24.64
CA ALA A 29 19.23 5.42 23.90
C ALA A 29 18.44 4.14 23.60
N ALA A 30 17.32 3.97 24.27
CA ALA A 30 16.35 2.93 23.96
C ALA A 30 15.77 3.21 22.56
N ALA A 31 16.49 2.72 21.54
CA ALA A 31 15.97 2.57 20.20
C ALA A 31 14.88 1.50 20.27
N TYR A 32 13.63 1.95 20.37
CA TYR A 32 12.50 1.10 20.02
C TYR A 32 12.71 0.68 18.57
N THR A 33 12.83 -0.64 18.43
CA THR A 33 13.20 -1.34 17.21
C THR A 33 12.29 -0.99 16.06
N LEU A 34 12.94 -0.51 15.00
CA LEU A 34 12.50 -0.44 13.61
C LEU A 34 11.67 -1.68 13.22
N THR A 35 10.36 -1.52 13.05
CA THR A 35 9.66 -2.26 12.00
C THR A 35 10.03 -1.57 10.70
N GLY A 36 10.78 -2.27 9.85
CA GLY A 36 11.28 -1.75 8.57
C GLY A 36 10.16 -1.47 7.59
N GLY A 37 9.50 -0.32 7.73
CA GLY A 37 8.87 0.36 6.61
C GLY A 37 9.98 1.06 5.83
N GLN A 38 10.20 0.68 4.58
CA GLN A 38 11.08 1.46 3.71
C GLN A 38 10.53 2.88 3.67
N ASN A 39 11.29 3.85 4.21
CA ASN A 39 10.90 5.25 4.15
C ASN A 39 11.09 5.73 2.70
N THR A 40 10.06 5.52 1.87
CA THR A 40 10.03 5.89 0.46
C THR A 40 9.96 7.41 0.26
N GLY A 41 9.85 8.18 1.36
CA GLY A 41 9.59 9.61 1.34
C GLY A 41 8.12 9.97 1.05
N ILE A 42 7.26 8.96 0.83
CA ILE A 42 5.82 9.13 0.59
C ILE A 42 5.11 9.05 1.96
N PRO A 43 4.30 10.05 2.34
CA PRO A 43 3.54 10.02 3.59
C PRO A 43 2.48 8.91 3.59
N GLU A 44 2.22 8.35 4.78
CA GLU A 44 1.11 7.43 4.99
C GLU A 44 -0.22 8.19 4.83
N GLY A 45 -1.16 7.56 4.12
CA GLY A 45 -2.51 8.07 3.88
C GLY A 45 -3.55 7.47 4.81
N ASP A 46 -4.70 8.13 4.92
CA ASP A 46 -5.84 7.73 5.74
C ASP A 46 -7.19 7.87 5.01
N ALA A 47 -7.17 8.13 3.69
CA ALA A 47 -8.37 8.44 2.94
C ALA A 47 -9.17 7.19 2.51
N LEU A 48 -8.55 6.01 2.48
CA LEU A 48 -9.15 4.81 1.91
C LEU A 48 -9.68 3.84 2.98
N ASN A 49 -10.81 3.22 2.68
CA ASN A 49 -11.31 2.03 3.38
C ASN A 49 -11.51 0.93 2.32
N GLY A 50 -11.00 -0.27 2.54
CA GLY A 50 -11.10 -1.34 1.54
C GLY A 50 -12.40 -2.15 1.57
N GLY A 51 -13.41 -1.67 2.31
CA GLY A 51 -14.76 -2.21 2.35
C GLY A 51 -14.82 -3.66 2.84
N MET A 52 -15.90 -4.36 2.46
CA MET A 52 -16.15 -5.75 2.87
C MET A 52 -15.06 -6.73 2.44
N GLN A 53 -14.33 -6.46 1.35
CA GLN A 53 -13.22 -7.30 0.90
C GLN A 53 -12.00 -7.22 1.83
N SER A 54 -11.87 -6.14 2.60
CA SER A 54 -10.82 -6.03 3.63
C SER A 54 -11.21 -6.70 4.95
N ALA A 55 -12.49 -7.04 5.12
CA ALA A 55 -13.01 -7.63 6.34
C ALA A 55 -12.97 -9.18 6.35
N GLY A 56 -12.51 -9.83 5.27
CA GLY A 56 -12.52 -11.29 5.18
C GLY A 56 -11.63 -11.83 4.06
N ASP A 57 -11.69 -13.16 3.90
CA ASP A 57 -10.91 -13.89 2.90
C ASP A 57 -11.68 -14.10 1.59
N VAL A 58 -11.02 -13.87 0.46
CA VAL A 58 -11.48 -14.30 -0.87
C VAL A 58 -10.86 -15.65 -1.20
N GLY A 59 -11.67 -16.70 -1.39
CA GLY A 59 -11.17 -18.06 -1.62
C GLY A 59 -11.23 -18.54 -3.06
N TYR A 60 -10.18 -19.23 -3.52
CA TYR A 60 -10.19 -20.02 -4.75
C TYR A 60 -9.47 -21.36 -4.54
N GLU A 61 -10.19 -22.47 -4.71
CA GLU A 61 -9.72 -23.81 -4.31
C GLU A 61 -9.27 -24.71 -5.47
N HIS A 62 -9.32 -24.19 -6.70
CA HIS A 62 -9.11 -24.97 -7.92
C HIS A 62 -7.87 -24.52 -8.71
N ALA A 63 -6.91 -23.89 -8.04
CA ALA A 63 -5.70 -23.38 -8.69
C ALA A 63 -4.86 -24.54 -9.27
N GLN A 64 -4.22 -24.31 -10.42
CA GLN A 64 -3.38 -25.31 -11.08
C GLN A 64 -1.98 -24.74 -11.30
N VAL A 65 -0.94 -25.53 -11.05
CA VAL A 65 0.45 -25.14 -11.34
C VAL A 65 0.61 -24.89 -12.85
N GLY A 66 1.26 -23.78 -13.20
CA GLY A 66 1.47 -23.35 -14.58
C GLY A 66 0.40 -22.39 -15.11
N GLU A 67 -0.79 -22.38 -14.50
CA GLU A 67 -1.91 -21.53 -14.89
C GLU A 67 -1.84 -20.13 -14.27
N GLU A 68 -2.62 -19.21 -14.85
CA GLU A 68 -2.67 -17.81 -14.47
C GLU A 68 -4.09 -17.34 -14.12
N TYR A 69 -4.16 -16.46 -13.13
CA TYR A 69 -5.40 -15.98 -12.55
C TYR A 69 -5.35 -14.46 -12.35
N TRP A 70 -6.50 -13.81 -12.41
CA TRP A 70 -6.71 -12.46 -11.93
C TRP A 70 -7.12 -12.52 -10.46
N ALA A 71 -6.35 -11.87 -9.58
CA ALA A 71 -6.69 -11.67 -8.18
C ALA A 71 -7.05 -10.20 -7.95
N GLY A 72 -8.28 -9.94 -7.53
CA GLY A 72 -8.76 -8.61 -7.21
C GLY A 72 -8.14 -8.08 -5.92
N LEU A 73 -7.76 -6.80 -5.94
CA LEU A 73 -7.50 -6.06 -4.73
C LEU A 73 -8.82 -5.40 -4.27
N PRO A 74 -8.97 -5.09 -2.97
CA PRO A 74 -10.20 -4.50 -2.44
C PRO A 74 -10.69 -3.30 -3.25
N LEU A 75 -12.00 -3.19 -3.49
CA LEU A 75 -12.56 -1.99 -4.09
C LEU A 75 -12.55 -0.87 -3.04
N PRO A 76 -11.72 0.17 -3.19
CA PRO A 76 -11.53 1.14 -2.12
C PRO A 76 -12.68 2.16 -2.11
N TRP A 77 -13.10 2.52 -0.90
CA TRP A 77 -13.99 3.63 -0.59
C TRP A 77 -13.17 4.82 -0.11
N ASN A 78 -13.41 5.99 -0.69
CA ASN A 78 -12.80 7.23 -0.22
C ASN A 78 -13.59 7.79 0.96
N GLU A 79 -13.09 7.61 2.17
CA GLU A 79 -13.68 8.14 3.39
C GLU A 79 -13.31 9.59 3.66
N SER A 80 -12.39 10.19 2.91
CA SER A 80 -12.03 11.58 3.12
C SER A 80 -13.11 12.55 2.65
N GLY A 81 -13.01 13.81 3.09
CA GLY A 81 -13.85 14.91 2.60
C GLY A 81 -13.38 15.53 1.28
N LYS A 82 -12.41 14.92 0.59
CA LYS A 82 -11.81 15.44 -0.64
C LYS A 82 -11.74 14.37 -1.71
N ASP A 83 -11.80 14.79 -2.96
CA ASP A 83 -11.52 13.90 -4.09
C ASP A 83 -10.07 13.40 -4.02
N ILE A 84 -9.87 12.14 -4.41
CA ILE A 84 -8.55 11.53 -4.54
C ILE A 84 -8.39 10.93 -5.93
N GLN A 85 -7.14 10.71 -6.34
CA GLN A 85 -6.83 9.99 -7.57
C GLN A 85 -5.97 8.79 -7.25
N ILE A 86 -6.51 7.58 -7.39
CA ILE A 86 -5.73 6.35 -7.16
C ILE A 86 -4.83 6.13 -8.36
N THR A 87 -3.52 6.01 -8.12
CA THR A 87 -2.49 5.92 -9.16
C THR A 87 -1.91 4.52 -9.29
N ARG A 88 -1.97 3.73 -8.22
CA ARG A 88 -1.38 2.37 -8.18
C ARG A 88 -2.00 1.58 -7.02
N ALA A 89 -2.05 0.26 -7.17
CA ALA A 89 -2.26 -0.66 -6.06
C ALA A 89 -1.42 -1.93 -6.25
N LYS A 90 -1.02 -2.58 -5.16
CA LYS A 90 -0.26 -3.84 -5.19
C LYS A 90 -0.50 -4.71 -3.97
N PHE A 91 -0.33 -6.03 -4.11
CA PHE A 91 -0.17 -6.91 -2.95
C PHE A 91 1.21 -6.69 -2.32
N THR A 92 1.25 -6.70 -1.00
CA THR A 92 2.46 -6.51 -0.19
C THR A 92 3.09 -7.82 0.24
N HIS A 93 2.28 -8.87 0.39
CA HIS A 93 2.74 -10.23 0.62
C HIS A 93 2.26 -11.14 -0.51
N VAL A 94 3.22 -11.70 -1.25
CA VAL A 94 3.00 -12.73 -2.27
C VAL A 94 3.61 -14.02 -1.75
N PRO A 95 2.82 -15.08 -1.51
CA PRO A 95 3.32 -16.31 -0.93
C PRO A 95 4.19 -17.08 -1.93
N LYS A 96 5.06 -17.95 -1.41
CA LYS A 96 5.77 -18.92 -2.25
C LYS A 96 4.75 -19.76 -3.04
N GLY A 97 5.10 -20.13 -4.27
CA GLY A 97 4.20 -20.82 -5.19
C GLY A 97 3.30 -19.88 -6.01
N LEU A 98 3.30 -18.57 -5.73
CA LEU A 98 2.70 -17.55 -6.58
C LEU A 98 3.75 -16.59 -7.12
N LYS A 99 3.53 -16.09 -8.33
CA LYS A 99 4.29 -15.01 -8.94
C LYS A 99 3.34 -13.99 -9.53
N VAL A 100 3.45 -12.73 -9.11
CA VAL A 100 2.77 -11.63 -9.79
C VAL A 100 3.48 -11.35 -11.12
N ILE A 101 2.72 -11.34 -12.20
CA ILE A 101 3.19 -11.07 -13.56
C ILE A 101 2.99 -9.60 -13.92
N GLU A 102 1.80 -9.06 -13.64
CA GLU A 102 1.45 -7.67 -13.91
C GLU A 102 0.33 -7.21 -12.97
N TYR A 103 0.17 -5.88 -12.87
CA TYR A 103 -1.00 -5.24 -12.27
C TYR A 103 -1.78 -4.49 -13.35
N ARG A 104 -3.10 -4.60 -13.30
CA ARG A 104 -4.02 -3.84 -14.17
C ARG A 104 -5.08 -3.15 -13.34
N ALA A 105 -5.76 -2.18 -13.95
CA ALA A 105 -6.94 -1.55 -13.39
C ALA A 105 -8.08 -1.60 -14.40
N PHE A 106 -9.29 -1.91 -13.95
CA PHE A 106 -10.47 -2.05 -14.79
C PHE A 106 -11.61 -1.22 -14.24
N ASN A 107 -12.47 -0.70 -15.12
CA ASN A 107 -13.74 -0.10 -14.72
C ASN A 107 -14.77 -1.22 -14.50
N GLY A 108 -15.42 -1.25 -13.34
CA GLY A 108 -16.47 -2.20 -13.03
C GLY A 108 -17.62 -2.18 -14.03
N ASP A 109 -17.94 -1.01 -14.59
CA ASP A 109 -18.98 -0.86 -15.61
C ASP A 109 -18.62 -1.56 -16.93
N ASP A 110 -17.31 -1.68 -17.23
CA ASP A 110 -16.80 -2.35 -18.44
C ASP A 110 -16.66 -3.87 -18.25
N THR A 111 -16.75 -4.36 -17.02
CA THR A 111 -16.48 -5.77 -16.66
C THR A 111 -17.63 -6.45 -15.90
N ASP A 112 -18.84 -5.87 -15.94
CA ASP A 112 -20.03 -6.34 -15.22
C ASP A 112 -19.80 -6.55 -13.71
N GLY A 113 -18.98 -5.68 -13.12
CA GLY A 113 -18.62 -5.70 -11.70
C GLY A 113 -17.13 -5.95 -11.43
N ASN A 114 -16.79 -6.09 -10.15
CA ASN A 114 -15.41 -6.26 -9.70
C ASN A 114 -15.03 -7.75 -9.63
N VAL A 115 -13.90 -8.09 -10.24
CA VAL A 115 -13.35 -9.45 -10.12
C VAL A 115 -12.71 -9.64 -8.76
N LEU A 116 -13.14 -10.67 -8.04
CA LEU A 116 -12.51 -11.11 -6.80
C LEU A 116 -11.37 -12.11 -7.09
N PHE A 117 -11.69 -13.16 -7.84
CA PHE A 117 -10.71 -14.10 -8.38
C PHE A 117 -11.25 -14.78 -9.63
N ALA A 118 -10.48 -14.82 -10.72
CA ALA A 118 -10.91 -15.43 -11.97
C ALA A 118 -9.74 -16.04 -12.74
N ARG A 119 -10.02 -17.00 -13.63
CA ARG A 119 -9.03 -17.45 -14.61
C ARG A 119 -8.75 -16.34 -15.61
N THR A 120 -7.52 -16.27 -16.11
CA THR A 120 -7.18 -15.27 -17.13
C THR A 120 -7.67 -15.66 -18.51
N ASP A 121 -7.85 -16.94 -18.80
CA ASP A 121 -8.17 -17.48 -20.14
C ASP A 121 -9.65 -17.32 -20.56
N GLY A 122 -10.43 -16.53 -19.82
CA GLY A 122 -11.85 -16.30 -20.09
C GLY A 122 -12.75 -17.52 -19.88
N LYS A 123 -12.22 -18.64 -19.35
CA LYS A 123 -13.05 -19.81 -19.01
C LYS A 123 -13.78 -19.56 -17.69
N GLY A 124 -15.11 -19.65 -17.73
CA GLY A 124 -16.00 -19.43 -16.59
C GLY A 124 -16.98 -18.30 -16.83
N SER A 125 -17.53 -17.74 -15.74
CA SER A 125 -18.58 -16.71 -15.79
C SER A 125 -18.04 -15.27 -15.83
N VAL A 126 -16.73 -15.08 -15.83
CA VAL A 126 -16.09 -13.76 -15.86
C VAL A 126 -15.58 -13.52 -17.28
N GLY A 127 -15.99 -12.39 -17.87
CA GLY A 127 -15.55 -12.00 -19.21
C GLY A 127 -14.03 -11.98 -19.37
N ASP A 128 -13.56 -12.05 -20.61
CA ASP A 128 -12.13 -12.07 -20.92
C ASP A 128 -11.46 -10.72 -20.59
N LEU A 129 -10.99 -10.60 -19.35
CA LEU A 129 -10.29 -9.41 -18.85
C LEU A 129 -9.00 -9.10 -19.61
N PHE A 130 -8.47 -10.01 -20.44
CA PHE A 130 -7.35 -9.65 -21.33
C PHE A 130 -7.74 -8.58 -22.34
N LYS A 131 -8.98 -8.61 -22.79
CA LYS A 131 -9.52 -7.68 -23.80
C LYS A 131 -10.08 -6.41 -23.17
N ALA A 132 -10.33 -6.42 -21.85
CA ALA A 132 -10.79 -5.25 -21.13
C ALA A 132 -9.74 -4.13 -21.17
N ARG A 133 -10.22 -2.88 -21.25
CA ARG A 133 -9.36 -1.71 -21.25
C ARG A 133 -8.62 -1.62 -19.92
N ASN A 134 -7.30 -1.57 -19.97
CA ASN A 134 -6.46 -1.34 -18.79
C ASN A 134 -6.35 0.16 -18.49
N TYR A 135 -6.84 0.57 -17.32
CA TYR A 135 -6.75 1.94 -16.80
C TYR A 135 -5.54 2.16 -15.89
N ALA A 136 -4.67 1.15 -15.69
CA ALA A 136 -3.44 1.34 -14.92
C ALA A 136 -2.58 2.48 -15.52
N GLY A 137 -1.99 3.29 -14.65
CA GLY A 137 -1.21 4.47 -15.06
C GLY A 137 -2.06 5.69 -15.46
N HIS A 138 -3.38 5.57 -15.52
CA HIS A 138 -4.31 6.68 -15.73
C HIS A 138 -5.02 6.96 -14.40
N PRO A 139 -4.64 8.03 -13.66
CA PRO A 139 -5.23 8.32 -12.37
C PRO A 139 -6.73 8.56 -12.51
N MET A 140 -7.53 7.76 -11.81
CA MET A 140 -8.99 7.88 -11.82
C MET A 140 -9.45 8.55 -10.53
N THR A 141 -10.36 9.51 -10.67
CA THR A 141 -10.87 10.26 -9.53
C THR A 141 -11.89 9.43 -8.78
N VAL A 142 -11.66 9.23 -7.48
CA VAL A 142 -12.66 8.71 -6.54
C VAL A 142 -13.18 9.89 -5.76
N LYS A 143 -14.49 10.17 -5.88
CA LYS A 143 -15.11 11.32 -5.22
C LYS A 143 -15.06 11.17 -3.71
N ALA A 144 -15.07 12.31 -3.01
CA ALA A 144 -15.20 12.32 -1.56
C ALA A 144 -16.43 11.49 -1.13
N LYS A 145 -16.25 10.63 -0.11
CA LYS A 145 -17.33 9.82 0.47
C LYS A 145 -18.01 8.85 -0.52
N THR A 146 -17.29 8.35 -1.53
CA THR A 146 -17.81 7.34 -2.48
C THR A 146 -16.87 6.17 -2.69
N GLY A 147 -17.41 5.07 -3.23
CA GLY A 147 -16.64 3.95 -3.76
C GLY A 147 -15.96 4.30 -5.10
N SER A 148 -14.84 3.64 -5.38
CA SER A 148 -14.23 3.66 -6.70
C SER A 148 -15.08 2.89 -7.72
N HIS A 149 -15.12 3.37 -8.97
CA HIS A 149 -15.61 2.57 -10.11
C HIS A 149 -14.50 1.71 -10.72
N VAL A 150 -13.24 2.07 -10.46
CA VAL A 150 -12.07 1.34 -10.95
C VAL A 150 -11.50 0.47 -9.85
N TYR A 151 -11.28 -0.81 -10.16
CA TYR A 151 -10.65 -1.77 -9.28
C TYR A 151 -9.32 -2.25 -9.86
N TYR A 152 -8.40 -2.61 -8.98
CA TYR A 152 -7.08 -3.10 -9.34
C TYR A 152 -7.05 -4.62 -9.22
N VAL A 153 -6.34 -5.26 -10.14
CA VAL A 153 -6.12 -6.71 -10.13
C VAL A 153 -4.64 -7.02 -10.32
N ALA A 154 -4.19 -8.13 -9.76
CA ALA A 154 -2.91 -8.74 -10.08
C ALA A 154 -3.13 -9.94 -11.01
N ARG A 155 -2.33 -10.05 -12.07
CA ARG A 155 -2.17 -11.31 -12.80
C ARG A 155 -1.18 -12.16 -12.03
N VAL A 156 -1.62 -13.29 -11.51
CA VAL A 156 -0.78 -14.20 -10.73
C VAL A 156 -0.61 -15.52 -11.47
N LYS A 157 0.63 -15.98 -11.56
CA LYS A 157 0.98 -17.32 -12.04
C LYS A 157 1.23 -18.24 -10.86
N VAL A 158 0.64 -19.43 -10.91
CA VAL A 158 0.94 -20.49 -9.94
C VAL A 158 2.22 -21.19 -10.38
N THR A 159 3.25 -21.13 -9.56
CA THR A 159 4.58 -21.68 -9.84
C THR A 159 4.89 -22.94 -9.05
N GLY A 160 4.08 -23.28 -8.05
CA GLY A 160 4.28 -24.46 -7.21
C GLY A 160 3.28 -24.53 -6.03
N PRO A 161 3.59 -25.31 -4.98
CA PRO A 161 2.79 -25.37 -3.76
C PRO A 161 2.63 -24.01 -3.09
N ILE A 162 1.42 -23.73 -2.59
CA ILE A 162 1.04 -22.48 -1.92
C ILE A 162 0.70 -22.82 -0.47
N HIS A 163 1.33 -22.13 0.47
CA HIS A 163 1.18 -22.39 1.92
C HIS A 163 0.63 -21.20 2.71
N ASP A 164 0.61 -20.02 2.10
CA ASP A 164 0.15 -18.77 2.71
C ASP A 164 -0.78 -18.02 1.74
N ASN A 165 -1.51 -17.03 2.25
CA ASN A 165 -2.45 -16.24 1.47
C ASN A 165 -1.72 -15.12 0.71
N LEU A 166 -2.22 -14.78 -0.47
CA LEU A 166 -1.88 -13.52 -1.12
C LEU A 166 -2.54 -12.39 -0.32
N SER A 167 -1.75 -11.52 0.32
CA SER A 167 -2.28 -10.65 1.39
C SER A 167 -1.60 -9.29 1.51
N GLY A 168 -2.29 -8.40 2.22
CA GLY A 168 -1.95 -7.00 2.45
C GLY A 168 -1.91 -6.18 1.15
N CYS A 169 -2.62 -5.08 1.08
CA CYS A 169 -2.76 -4.31 -0.15
C CYS A 169 -2.29 -2.87 0.06
N SER A 170 -1.25 -2.44 -0.65
CA SER A 170 -0.84 -1.02 -0.66
C SER A 170 -1.51 -0.30 -1.82
N TYR A 171 -2.02 0.90 -1.55
CA TYR A 171 -2.56 1.83 -2.53
C TYR A 171 -1.71 3.10 -2.54
N TRP A 172 -1.48 3.66 -3.72
CA TRP A 172 -0.97 5.00 -3.89
C TRP A 172 -2.07 5.86 -4.46
N TYR A 173 -2.24 7.03 -3.87
CA TYR A 173 -3.21 8.00 -4.35
C TYR A 173 -2.70 9.42 -4.18
N ARG A 174 -3.25 10.34 -4.97
CA ARG A 174 -3.03 11.77 -4.82
C ARG A 174 -4.25 12.42 -4.20
N GLN A 175 -4.02 13.29 -3.23
CA GLN A 175 -5.03 14.22 -2.72
C GLN A 175 -4.47 15.64 -2.84
N GLY A 176 -5.01 16.42 -3.78
CA GLY A 176 -4.36 17.66 -4.21
C GLY A 176 -3.00 17.39 -4.86
N SER A 177 -1.96 18.09 -4.41
CA SER A 177 -0.58 17.95 -4.91
C SER A 177 0.24 16.87 -4.20
N THR A 178 -0.29 16.27 -3.14
CA THR A 178 0.45 15.31 -2.31
C THR A 178 0.12 13.89 -2.73
N GLU A 179 1.14 13.07 -2.93
CA GLU A 179 1.01 11.62 -3.09
C GLU A 179 1.11 10.96 -1.72
N PHE A 180 0.22 10.01 -1.45
CA PHE A 180 0.16 9.21 -0.25
C PHE A 180 0.28 7.74 -0.61
N GLN A 181 0.80 6.95 0.31
CA GLN A 181 0.69 5.50 0.30
C GLN A 181 -0.18 5.08 1.48
N GLN A 182 -1.11 4.16 1.27
CA GLN A 182 -1.92 3.63 2.36
C GLN A 182 -2.00 2.11 2.27
N GLN A 183 -1.78 1.45 3.40
CA GLN A 183 -2.01 0.02 3.53
C GLN A 183 -3.47 -0.27 3.87
N LEU A 184 -4.07 -1.21 3.15
CA LEU A 184 -5.36 -1.81 3.45
C LEU A 184 -5.17 -3.30 3.73
N ASP A 185 -5.97 -3.84 4.64
CA ASP A 185 -6.04 -5.28 4.85
C ASP A 185 -6.69 -5.94 3.63
N CYS A 186 -6.12 -7.06 3.21
CA CYS A 186 -6.70 -7.90 2.16
C CYS A 186 -6.10 -9.29 2.28
N SER A 187 -6.89 -10.32 1.96
CA SER A 187 -6.43 -11.70 2.01
C SER A 187 -7.18 -12.53 0.97
N THR A 188 -6.40 -13.16 0.10
CA THR A 188 -6.89 -14.07 -0.93
C THR A 188 -6.27 -15.44 -0.71
N ILE A 189 -7.11 -16.40 -0.32
CA ILE A 189 -6.75 -17.81 -0.16
C ILE A 189 -6.72 -18.45 -1.54
N VAL A 190 -5.55 -18.94 -1.95
CA VAL A 190 -5.38 -19.70 -3.20
C VAL A 190 -4.91 -21.10 -2.87
N ARG A 191 -5.71 -22.12 -3.23
CA ARG A 191 -5.37 -23.53 -3.01
C ARG A 191 -5.34 -24.29 -4.32
N LEU A 192 -4.39 -25.23 -4.40
CA LEU A 192 -4.36 -26.22 -5.46
C LEU A 192 -5.51 -27.21 -5.29
N GLY A 193 -6.16 -27.58 -6.39
CA GLY A 193 -7.28 -28.52 -6.36
C GLY A 193 -7.55 -29.19 -7.70
N LYS A 194 -8.67 -29.88 -7.83
CA LYS A 194 -9.09 -30.44 -9.13
C LYS A 194 -9.52 -29.31 -10.07
N PRO A 195 -9.19 -29.36 -11.37
CA PRO A 195 -9.64 -28.34 -12.32
C PRO A 195 -11.17 -28.34 -12.42
N LEU A 196 -11.74 -27.14 -12.55
CA LEU A 196 -13.17 -26.97 -12.82
C LEU A 196 -13.49 -27.47 -14.24
N LYS A 197 -14.64 -28.14 -14.38
CA LYS A 197 -15.24 -28.45 -15.67
C LYS A 197 -16.27 -27.39 -15.96
N TYR A 198 -16.13 -26.70 -17.08
CA TYR A 198 -17.11 -25.73 -17.54
C TYR A 198 -18.01 -26.41 -18.56
N GLU A 199 -19.33 -26.28 -18.38
CA GLU A 199 -20.28 -26.65 -19.43
C GLU A 199 -20.19 -25.58 -20.53
N GLY A 200 -20.05 -26.02 -21.78
CA GLY A 200 -19.83 -25.17 -22.94
C GLY A 200 -21.11 -24.66 -23.58
#